data_AF-A0A495LLT0-F1
#
_entry.id   AF-A0A495LLT0-F1
#
_cell.length_a   1.000
_cell.length_b   1.000
_cell.length_c   1.000
_cell.angle_alpha   90.00
_cell.angle_beta   90.00
_cell.angle_gamma   90.00
#
_symmetry.space_group_name_H-M   'P 1'
#
loop_
_entity.id
_entity.type
_entity.pdbx_description
1 polymer ?
#
loop_
_entity_poly.entity_id
_entity_poly.type
_entity_poly.pdbx_seq_one_letter_code
_entity_poly.pdbx_strand_id
1 'polypeptide(L)'
;MAIFFIFKEKKMSERDTFLKEFRGQTIGSVTNQSSTEESFQNEVLRPILKLQNDLFIASFINYVAKNKADFYSYTVEKKLSVIENAIQKDIKFRNALKGMIIALFTLDEYAVYIKNSSNINKRMMSMLIERLKSQVQLFELKEN
;
A
#
# COMPACT_ATOMS: atom_id res chain seq x y z
N MET A 1 25.12 8.81 -0.88
CA MET A 1 26.27 8.13 -1.52
C MET A 1 26.59 6.80 -0.82
N ALA A 2 26.86 6.77 0.48
CA ALA A 2 27.27 5.55 1.22
C ALA A 2 26.21 4.42 1.25
N ILE A 3 24.93 4.75 1.46
CA ILE A 3 23.84 3.76 1.46
C ILE A 3 23.73 3.02 0.11
N PHE A 4 23.99 3.72 -0.99
CA PHE A 4 23.91 3.14 -2.34
C PHE A 4 25.02 2.13 -2.62
N PHE A 5 26.18 2.28 -1.97
CA PHE A 5 27.31 1.35 -2.07
C PHE A 5 27.03 0.03 -1.34
N ILE A 6 26.35 0.07 -0.18
CA ILE A 6 25.99 -1.13 0.59
C ILE A 6 25.03 -2.05 -0.21
N PHE A 7 24.16 -1.47 -1.03
CA PHE A 7 23.18 -2.25 -1.80
C PHE A 7 23.74 -2.91 -3.07
N LYS A 8 24.86 -2.43 -3.62
CA LYS A 8 25.34 -2.88 -4.93
C LYS A 8 26.10 -4.22 -4.93
N GLU A 9 26.57 -4.68 -3.77
CA GLU A 9 27.34 -5.93 -3.63
C GLU A 9 26.60 -7.07 -2.94
N LYS A 10 25.35 -6.86 -2.49
CA LYS A 10 24.64 -7.88 -1.73
C LYS A 10 23.86 -8.82 -2.65
N LYS A 11 24.29 -10.09 -2.71
CA LYS A 11 23.54 -11.18 -3.33
C LYS A 11 22.09 -11.20 -2.77
N MET A 12 21.10 -11.40 -3.64
CA MET A 12 19.67 -11.40 -3.26
C MET A 12 19.47 -12.26 -2.02
N SER A 13 18.93 -11.66 -0.95
CA SER A 13 18.81 -12.35 0.33
C SER A 13 17.69 -13.41 0.26
N GLU A 14 17.75 -14.42 1.15
CA GLU A 14 16.66 -15.40 1.30
C GLU A 14 15.32 -14.69 1.56
N ARG A 15 15.35 -13.59 2.33
CA ARG A 15 14.18 -12.71 2.53
C ARG A 15 13.66 -12.13 1.22
N ASP A 16 14.53 -11.57 0.37
CA ASP A 16 14.09 -10.91 -0.86
C ASP A 16 13.50 -11.91 -1.86
N THR A 17 14.08 -13.12 -1.90
CA THR A 17 13.55 -14.24 -2.68
C THR A 17 12.16 -14.64 -2.17
N PHE A 18 12.05 -14.87 -0.85
CA PHE A 18 10.78 -15.19 -0.20
C PHE A 18 9.72 -14.12 -0.44
N LEU A 19 10.05 -12.84 -0.31
CA LEU A 19 9.06 -11.76 -0.51
C LEU A 19 8.54 -11.70 -1.95
N LYS A 20 9.40 -11.92 -2.95
CA LYS A 20 8.98 -11.97 -4.35
C LYS A 20 8.06 -13.15 -4.63
N GLU A 21 8.35 -14.31 -4.05
CA GLU A 21 7.49 -15.50 -4.19
C GLU A 21 6.17 -15.33 -3.42
N PHE A 22 6.25 -14.86 -2.16
CA PHE A 22 5.12 -14.72 -1.25
C PHE A 22 4.07 -13.73 -1.74
N ARG A 23 4.48 -12.61 -2.36
CA ARG A 23 3.54 -11.63 -2.92
C ARG A 23 2.88 -12.08 -4.23
N GLY A 24 3.44 -13.10 -4.88
CA GLY A 24 2.97 -13.60 -6.17
C GLY A 24 3.45 -12.79 -7.38
N GLN A 25 2.86 -13.11 -8.54
CA GLN A 25 3.27 -12.58 -9.84
C GLN A 25 2.79 -11.14 -10.09
N THR A 26 3.40 -10.51 -11.09
CA THR A 26 3.01 -9.20 -11.63
C THR A 26 1.52 -9.14 -11.93
N ILE A 27 0.87 -8.06 -11.49
CA ILE A 27 -0.55 -7.84 -11.73
C ILE A 27 -0.71 -6.72 -12.76
N GLY A 28 -1.15 -7.07 -13.97
CA GLY A 28 -1.26 -6.15 -15.11
C GLY A 28 -0.18 -6.42 -16.15
N SER A 29 -0.05 -5.52 -17.13
CA SER A 29 0.91 -5.66 -18.22
C SER A 29 2.15 -4.82 -17.97
N VAL A 30 3.33 -5.42 -18.12
CA VAL A 30 4.62 -4.72 -18.19
C VAL A 30 5.21 -5.05 -19.56
N THR A 31 5.51 -4.03 -20.35
CA THR A 31 6.14 -4.18 -21.66
C THR A 31 7.51 -3.51 -21.64
N ASN A 32 8.33 -3.75 -22.66
CA ASN A 32 9.65 -3.09 -22.79
C ASN A 32 9.56 -1.56 -22.94
N GLN A 33 8.36 -1.01 -23.15
CA GLN A 33 8.07 0.42 -23.22
C GLN A 33 7.51 0.99 -21.91
N SER A 34 7.21 0.14 -20.93
CA SER A 34 6.67 0.58 -19.64
C SER A 34 7.70 1.46 -18.93
N SER A 35 7.20 2.57 -18.38
CA SER A 35 8.01 3.42 -17.52
C SER A 35 8.40 2.67 -16.24
N THR A 36 9.53 3.03 -15.63
CA THR A 36 9.95 2.49 -14.33
C THR A 36 8.85 2.58 -13.27
N GLU A 37 8.02 3.62 -13.33
CA GLU A 37 6.91 3.82 -12.39
C GLU A 37 5.75 2.85 -12.64
N GLU A 38 5.43 2.54 -13.89
CA GLU A 38 4.40 1.56 -14.24
C GLU A 38 4.82 0.14 -13.90
N SER A 39 6.08 -0.22 -14.19
CA SER A 39 6.65 -1.50 -13.78
C SER A 39 6.62 -1.63 -12.26
N PHE A 40 7.08 -0.61 -11.52
CA PHE A 40 7.02 -0.62 -10.05
C PHE A 40 5.58 -0.72 -9.52
N GLN A 41 4.62 -0.06 -10.15
CA GLN A 41 3.21 -0.22 -9.79
C GLN A 41 2.76 -1.68 -9.94
N ASN A 42 3.01 -2.30 -11.09
CA ASN A 42 2.43 -3.59 -11.45
C ASN A 42 3.15 -4.79 -10.81
N GLU A 43 4.47 -4.67 -10.62
CA GLU A 43 5.33 -5.74 -10.09
C GLU A 43 5.48 -5.69 -8.57
N VAL A 44 5.30 -4.51 -7.96
CA VAL A 44 5.58 -4.30 -6.53
C VAL A 44 4.33 -3.84 -5.79
N LEU A 45 3.77 -2.68 -6.15
CA LEU A 45 2.68 -2.09 -5.37
C LEU A 45 1.38 -2.89 -5.46
N ARG A 46 0.94 -3.31 -6.66
CA ARG A 46 -0.30 -4.09 -6.82
C ARG A 46 -0.25 -5.44 -6.08
N PRO A 47 0.82 -6.25 -6.21
CA PRO A 47 0.94 -7.50 -5.45
C PRO A 47 0.90 -7.27 -3.95
N ILE A 48 1.67 -6.30 -3.42
CA ILE A 48 1.68 -6.00 -1.98
C ILE A 48 0.31 -5.54 -1.50
N LEU A 49 -0.35 -4.63 -2.24
CA LEU A 49 -1.67 -4.14 -1.87
C LEU A 49 -2.74 -5.23 -1.92
N LYS A 50 -2.59 -6.24 -2.77
CA LYS A 50 -3.49 -7.39 -2.82
C LYS A 50 -3.22 -8.36 -1.67
N LEU A 51 -1.95 -8.66 -1.40
CA LEU A 51 -1.51 -9.55 -0.33
C LEU A 51 -1.96 -9.05 1.05
N GLN A 52 -1.80 -7.75 1.31
CA GLN A 52 -2.10 -7.13 2.61
C GLN A 52 -3.56 -6.65 2.76
N ASN A 53 -4.44 -6.99 1.82
CA ASN A 53 -5.80 -6.46 1.72
C ASN A 53 -6.57 -6.53 3.05
N ASP A 54 -6.61 -7.72 3.64
CA ASP A 54 -7.41 -7.99 4.83
C ASP A 54 -6.87 -7.23 6.05
N LEU A 55 -5.54 -7.08 6.13
CA LEU A 55 -4.90 -6.28 7.17
C LEU A 55 -5.22 -4.79 7.02
N PHE A 56 -5.30 -4.26 5.80
CA PHE A 56 -5.71 -2.87 5.58
C PHE A 56 -7.16 -2.62 5.96
N ILE A 57 -8.06 -3.55 5.64
CA ILE A 57 -9.46 -3.51 6.05
C ILE A 57 -9.54 -3.47 7.59
N ALA A 58 -8.91 -4.43 8.27
CA ALA A 58 -8.91 -4.51 9.74
C ALA A 58 -8.30 -3.25 10.39
N SER A 59 -7.20 -2.75 9.84
CA SER A 59 -6.56 -1.51 10.29
C SER A 59 -7.49 -0.30 10.17
N PHE A 60 -8.23 -0.19 9.06
CA PHE A 60 -9.20 0.88 8.84
C PHE A 60 -10.43 0.74 9.76
N ILE A 61 -10.94 -0.47 9.98
CA ILE A 61 -12.03 -0.74 10.94
C ILE A 61 -11.63 -0.26 12.33
N ASN A 62 -10.44 -0.63 12.80
CA ASN A 62 -9.92 -0.16 14.09
C ASN A 62 -9.69 1.37 14.11
N TYR A 63 -9.30 1.98 12.99
CA TYR A 63 -9.19 3.44 12.87
C TYR A 63 -10.55 4.12 13.07
N VAL A 64 -11.60 3.68 12.37
CA VAL A 64 -12.93 4.29 12.48
C VAL A 64 -13.56 4.03 13.84
N ALA A 65 -13.40 2.85 14.43
CA ALA A 65 -13.89 2.55 15.77
C ALA A 65 -13.33 3.52 16.84
N LYS A 66 -12.05 3.91 16.72
CA LYS A 66 -11.39 4.82 17.66
C LYS A 66 -11.67 6.30 17.41
N ASN A 67 -11.87 6.71 16.16
CA ASN A 67 -11.87 8.13 15.78
C ASN A 67 -13.21 8.62 15.22
N LYS A 68 -14.12 7.71 14.86
CA LYS A 68 -15.35 7.97 14.12
C LYS A 68 -16.45 6.96 14.52
N ALA A 69 -16.92 7.03 15.77
CA ALA A 69 -17.92 6.09 16.30
C ALA A 69 -19.20 5.98 15.43
N ASP A 70 -19.64 7.09 14.83
CA ASP A 70 -20.82 7.15 13.96
C ASP A 70 -20.55 6.70 12.52
N PHE A 71 -19.35 6.22 12.19
CA PHE A 71 -18.99 5.86 10.82
C PHE A 71 -19.98 4.87 10.19
N TYR A 72 -20.49 3.91 10.97
CA TYR A 72 -21.40 2.87 10.46
C TYR A 72 -22.78 3.41 10.09
N SER A 73 -23.23 4.54 10.64
CA SER A 73 -24.50 5.18 10.29
C SER A 73 -24.41 6.11 9.07
N TYR A 74 -23.21 6.35 8.55
CA TYR A 74 -23.00 7.22 7.40
C TYR A 74 -23.51 6.62 6.09
N THR A 75 -23.94 7.49 5.18
CA THR A 75 -24.20 7.12 3.79
C THR A 75 -22.92 6.61 3.13
N VAL A 76 -23.06 5.82 2.06
CA VAL A 76 -21.92 5.28 1.30
C VAL A 76 -20.99 6.42 0.84
N GLU A 77 -21.53 7.49 0.28
CA GLU A 77 -20.77 8.68 -0.17
C GLU A 77 -19.93 9.30 0.96
N LYS A 78 -20.52 9.38 2.15
CA LYS A 78 -19.82 9.91 3.32
C LYS A 78 -18.74 8.95 3.81
N LYS A 79 -18.98 7.64 3.78
CA LYS A 79 -17.96 6.61 4.08
C LYS A 79 -16.77 6.69 3.12
N LEU A 80 -17.04 6.79 1.81
CA LEU A 80 -16.00 6.97 0.78
C LEU A 80 -15.15 8.23 1.05
N SER A 81 -15.80 9.32 1.43
CA SER A 81 -15.12 10.55 1.82
C SER A 81 -14.28 10.39 3.09
N VAL A 82 -14.75 9.61 4.07
CA VAL A 82 -13.99 9.34 5.30
C VAL A 82 -12.75 8.50 5.01
N ILE A 83 -12.85 7.46 4.17
CA ILE A 83 -11.70 6.64 3.74
C ILE A 83 -10.62 7.54 3.14
N GLU A 84 -11.00 8.40 2.20
CA GLU A 84 -10.07 9.31 1.54
C GLU A 84 -9.42 10.30 2.52
N ASN A 85 -10.23 10.95 3.36
CA ASN A 85 -9.72 11.91 4.33
C ASN A 85 -8.82 11.25 5.38
N ALA A 86 -9.13 10.03 5.83
CA ALA A 86 -8.29 9.30 6.79
C ALA A 86 -6.89 9.09 6.22
N ILE A 87 -6.77 8.68 4.96
CA ILE A 87 -5.46 8.41 4.35
C ILE A 87 -4.75 9.71 3.93
N GLN A 88 -5.49 10.72 3.47
CA GLN A 88 -4.88 11.98 2.99
C GLN A 88 -4.55 12.98 4.11
N LYS A 89 -5.32 13.03 5.19
CA LYS A 89 -5.19 14.08 6.22
C LYS A 89 -4.62 13.55 7.53
N ASP A 90 -4.86 12.30 7.88
CA ASP A 90 -4.29 11.71 9.09
C ASP A 90 -2.87 11.19 8.84
N ILE A 91 -1.88 12.01 9.23
CA ILE A 91 -0.46 11.72 9.01
C ILE A 91 -0.03 10.43 9.75
N LYS A 92 -0.58 10.18 10.95
CA LYS A 92 -0.20 9.02 11.77
C LYS A 92 -0.70 7.74 11.12
N PHE A 93 -2.00 7.71 10.76
CA PHE A 93 -2.59 6.56 10.10
C PHE A 93 -1.97 6.31 8.72
N ARG A 94 -1.78 7.37 7.91
CA ARG A 94 -1.09 7.27 6.61
C ARG A 94 0.31 6.67 6.75
N ASN A 95 1.10 7.13 7.71
CA ASN A 95 2.46 6.63 7.90
C ASN A 95 2.49 5.17 8.36
N ALA A 96 1.52 4.73 9.17
CA ALA A 96 1.39 3.33 9.54
C ALA A 96 1.12 2.45 8.30
N LEU A 97 0.15 2.83 7.46
CA LEU A 97 -0.17 2.11 6.22
C LEU A 97 1.01 2.09 5.23
N LYS A 98 1.70 3.23 5.06
CA LYS A 98 2.92 3.33 4.25
C LYS A 98 4.01 2.38 4.76
N GLY A 99 4.18 2.29 6.08
CA GLY A 99 5.13 1.37 6.71
C GLY A 99 4.81 -0.10 6.41
N MET A 100 3.54 -0.50 6.50
CA MET A 100 3.08 -1.86 6.17
C MET A 100 3.42 -2.25 4.72
N ILE A 101 3.35 -1.30 3.79
CA ILE A 101 3.68 -1.52 2.38
C ILE A 101 5.19 -1.60 2.17
N ILE A 102 5.95 -0.61 2.66
CA ILE A 102 7.41 -0.54 2.47
C ILE A 102 8.13 -1.72 3.14
N ALA A 103 7.59 -2.26 4.24
CA ALA A 103 8.15 -3.42 4.93
C ALA A 103 8.26 -4.67 4.04
N LEU A 104 7.47 -4.74 2.96
CA LEU A 104 7.48 -5.84 1.98
C LEU A 104 8.31 -5.54 0.72
N PHE A 105 9.07 -4.45 0.71
CA PHE A 105 10.03 -4.20 -0.38
C PHE A 105 11.27 -5.07 -0.22
N THR A 106 11.81 -5.50 -1.36
CA THR A 106 13.19 -5.98 -1.43
C THR A 106 14.17 -4.82 -1.36
N LEU A 107 15.45 -5.11 -1.14
CA LEU A 107 16.48 -4.06 -1.10
C LEU A 107 16.59 -3.31 -2.44
N ASP A 108 16.47 -4.01 -3.57
CA ASP A 108 16.49 -3.41 -4.91
C ASP A 108 15.30 -2.48 -5.13
N GLU A 109 14.11 -2.91 -4.71
CA GLU A 109 12.88 -2.11 -4.80
C GLU A 109 12.94 -0.90 -3.89
N TYR A 110 13.53 -1.04 -2.69
CA TYR A 110 13.76 0.07 -1.81
C TYR A 110 14.75 1.08 -2.43
N ALA A 111 15.79 0.61 -3.11
CA ALA A 111 16.74 1.48 -3.82
C ALA A 111 16.07 2.25 -4.98
N VAL A 112 15.08 1.66 -5.66
CA VAL A 112 14.23 2.37 -6.63
C VAL A 112 13.32 3.36 -5.91
N TYR A 113 12.67 2.94 -4.83
CA TYR A 113 11.76 3.76 -4.05
C TYR A 113 12.42 5.05 -3.55
N ILE A 114 13.62 4.99 -2.96
CA ILE A 114 14.28 6.18 -2.41
C ILE A 114 14.67 7.21 -3.48
N LYS A 115 14.84 6.80 -4.75
CA LYS A 115 15.12 7.71 -5.87
C LYS A 115 13.90 8.51 -6.32
N ASN A 116 12.69 7.97 -6.13
CA ASN A 116 11.45 8.59 -6.60
C ASN A 116 10.32 8.50 -5.54
N SER A 117 10.68 8.70 -4.27
CA SER A 117 9.80 8.40 -3.14
C SER A 117 8.54 9.28 -3.13
N SER A 118 8.62 10.53 -3.58
CA SER A 118 7.47 11.44 -3.64
C SER A 118 6.37 10.92 -4.56
N ASN A 119 6.72 10.54 -5.81
CA ASN A 119 5.75 10.02 -6.77
C ASN A 119 5.22 8.65 -6.35
N ILE A 120 6.11 7.76 -5.90
CA ILE A 120 5.71 6.41 -5.47
C ILE A 120 4.78 6.49 -4.26
N ASN A 121 5.04 7.38 -3.29
CA ASN A 121 4.15 7.57 -2.14
C ASN A 121 2.77 8.07 -2.54
N LYS A 122 2.69 9.06 -3.45
CA LYS A 122 1.41 9.55 -3.96
C LYS A 122 0.63 8.41 -4.62
N ARG A 123 1.28 7.66 -5.52
CA ARG A 123 0.67 6.55 -6.26
C ARG A 123 0.21 5.42 -5.33
N MET A 124 1.06 5.03 -4.39
CA MET A 124 0.78 4.03 -3.36
C MET A 124 -0.46 4.40 -2.53
N MET A 125 -0.56 5.65 -2.06
CA MET A 125 -1.70 6.10 -1.26
C MET A 125 -2.99 6.19 -2.09
N SER A 126 -2.92 6.68 -3.34
CA SER A 126 -4.08 6.70 -4.23
C SER A 126 -4.62 5.28 -4.48
N MET A 127 -3.74 4.32 -4.75
CA MET A 127 -4.16 2.92 -4.97
C MET A 127 -4.75 2.27 -3.73
N LEU A 128 -4.22 2.59 -2.54
CA LEU A 128 -4.77 2.09 -1.28
C LEU A 128 -6.16 2.67 -0.99
N ILE A 129 -6.36 3.96 -1.26
CA ILE A 129 -7.68 4.61 -1.15
C ILE A 129 -8.69 3.93 -2.07
N GLU A 130 -8.35 3.76 -3.35
CA GLU A 130 -9.24 3.12 -4.32
C GLU A 130 -9.55 1.67 -3.94
N ARG A 131 -8.56 0.94 -3.40
CA ARG A 131 -8.78 -0.41 -2.88
C ARG A 131 -9.84 -0.43 -1.78
N LEU A 132 -9.68 0.39 -0.74
CA LEU A 132 -10.64 0.43 0.36
C LEU A 132 -12.02 0.94 -0.09
N LYS A 133 -12.06 1.95 -0.97
CA LYS A 133 -13.32 2.45 -1.56
C LYS A 133 -14.05 1.37 -2.34
N SER A 134 -13.34 0.56 -3.12
CA SER A 134 -13.95 -0.55 -3.90
C SER A 134 -14.57 -1.63 -3.02
N GLN A 135 -14.23 -1.66 -1.73
CA GLN A 135 -14.70 -2.62 -0.74
C GLN A 135 -15.55 -1.96 0.35
N VAL A 136 -16.14 -0.79 0.07
CA VAL A 136 -16.86 0.01 1.08
C VAL A 136 -17.99 -0.76 1.79
N GLN A 137 -18.60 -1.72 1.09
CA GLN A 137 -19.64 -2.61 1.63
C GLN A 137 -19.15 -3.45 2.82
N LEU A 138 -17.86 -3.78 2.88
CA LEU A 138 -17.28 -4.47 4.04
C LEU A 138 -17.32 -3.64 5.32
N PHE A 139 -17.52 -2.32 5.21
CA PHE A 139 -17.65 -1.40 6.35
C PHE A 139 -19.11 -1.03 6.65
N GLU A 140 -20.07 -1.81 6.18
CA GLU A 140 -21.49 -1.68 6.53
C GLU A 140 -21.88 -2.53 7.75
N LEU A 141 -21.17 -3.65 7.96
CA LEU A 141 -21.41 -4.55 9.07
C LEU A 141 -20.62 -4.06 10.29
N LYS A 142 -21.33 -3.60 11.31
CA LYS A 142 -20.76 -3.50 12.66
C LYS A 142 -20.56 -4.95 13.12
N GLU A 143 -19.32 -5.41 13.27
CA GLU A 143 -19.10 -6.63 14.04
C GLU A 143 -19.67 -6.36 15.45
N ASN A 144 -20.70 -7.11 15.81
CA ASN A 144 -21.34 -7.06 17.13
C ASN A 144 -20.38 -7.57 18.20
#